data_AF-A0A9D8FIG3-F1
#
_entry.id   AF-A0A9D8FIG3-F1
#
_cell.length_a   1.000
_cell.length_b   1.000
_cell.length_c   1.000
_cell.angle_alpha   90.00
_cell.angle_beta   90.00
_cell.angle_gamma   90.00
#
_symmetry.space_group_name_H-M   'P 1'
#
loop_
_entity.id
_entity.type
_entity.pdbx_description
1 polymer ?
#
loop_
_entity_poly.entity_id
_entity_poly.type
_entity_poly.pdbx_seq_one_letter_code
_entity_poly.pdbx_strand_id
1 'polypeptide(L)'
;MGFEEFWLDSRGSRGVGDTGLAVYLDFEDSIKRDGKDVIEAKYGNLFQMYEKIVDENPYKTPMMIYSAIHYTMGGVWVDYNLMSNLDGLFVLGEANFSDHGTNRLGASALMQGLADGYYVILVTIGGYLAGLEKTDVTTEHSSFKESVDFVKERTSKLFSIKGKKTVADFHRTLGEIMWDHCGMARNDKGDDSDSDLCKKSSK
;
A
#
# COMPACT_ATOMS: atom_id res chain seq x y z
N MET A 1 19.89 4.41 13.61
CA MET A 1 18.79 3.55 14.03
C MET A 1 18.26 2.83 12.81
N GLY A 2 18.25 1.50 12.82
CA GLY A 2 17.61 0.69 11.76
C GLY A 2 16.10 0.63 11.92
N PHE A 3 15.36 0.21 10.88
CA PHE A 3 13.90 0.07 10.93
C PHE A 3 13.43 -0.98 11.96
N GLU A 4 14.23 -2.02 12.21
CA GLU A 4 13.94 -3.03 13.23
C GLU A 4 14.09 -2.48 14.66
N GLU A 5 15.14 -1.69 14.92
CA GLU A 5 15.31 -1.00 16.20
C GLU A 5 14.16 -0.03 16.46
N PHE A 6 13.74 0.74 15.45
CA PHE A 6 12.57 1.61 15.54
C PHE A 6 11.31 0.82 15.95
N TRP A 7 11.07 -0.33 15.32
CA TRP A 7 9.88 -1.13 15.57
C TRP A 7 9.90 -1.74 16.97
N LEU A 8 11.04 -2.28 17.41
CA LEU A 8 11.22 -2.80 18.76
C LEU A 8 11.12 -1.72 19.83
N ASP A 9 11.63 -0.52 19.57
CA ASP A 9 11.54 0.62 20.49
C ASP A 9 10.10 1.08 20.65
N SER A 10 9.38 1.19 19.53
CA SER A 10 7.99 1.62 19.50
C SER A 10 7.06 0.64 20.22
N ARG A 11 7.31 -0.67 20.17
CA ARG A 11 6.49 -1.69 20.85
C ARG A 11 7.05 -2.15 22.19
N GLY A 12 8.20 -1.61 22.59
CA GLY A 12 8.88 -1.90 23.85
C GLY A 12 8.60 -0.85 24.92
N SER A 13 9.51 -0.74 25.89
CA SER A 13 9.40 0.25 26.98
C SER A 13 9.75 1.68 26.58
N ARG A 14 10.09 1.93 25.31
CA ARG A 14 10.52 3.23 24.77
C ARG A 14 9.45 3.93 23.93
N GLY A 15 8.28 3.31 23.75
CA GLY A 15 7.17 3.91 23.03
C GLY A 15 6.60 5.14 23.74
N VAL A 16 6.15 6.13 22.96
CA VAL A 16 5.63 7.41 23.46
C VAL A 16 4.20 7.68 22.98
N GLY A 17 3.57 8.71 23.56
CA GLY A 17 2.18 9.10 23.27
C GLY A 17 1.13 8.16 23.89
N ASP A 18 -0.15 8.48 23.72
CA ASP A 18 -1.26 7.75 24.36
C ASP A 18 -1.36 6.29 23.93
N THR A 19 -0.97 6.00 22.69
CA THR A 19 -0.93 4.64 22.13
C THR A 19 0.29 3.84 22.60
N GLY A 20 1.35 4.51 23.08
CA GLY A 20 2.64 3.89 23.38
C GLY A 20 3.34 3.26 22.17
N LEU A 21 2.97 3.61 20.94
CA LEU A 21 3.51 3.04 19.69
C LEU A 21 4.30 4.04 18.84
N ALA A 22 4.45 5.29 19.31
CA ALA A 22 5.27 6.29 18.63
C ALA A 22 6.70 6.26 19.15
N VAL A 23 7.60 6.90 18.40
CA VAL A 23 8.87 7.39 18.92
C VAL A 23 9.07 8.84 18.46
N TYR A 24 9.99 9.55 19.09
CA TYR A 24 10.32 10.92 18.71
C TYR A 24 11.36 10.97 17.59
N LEU A 25 11.09 11.79 16.58
CA LEU A 25 12.04 12.26 15.59
C LEU A 25 12.45 13.68 15.95
N ASP A 26 13.67 13.82 16.48
CA ASP A 26 14.20 15.09 16.97
C ASP A 26 15.20 15.71 15.99
N PHE A 27 15.01 16.99 15.70
CA PHE A 27 15.88 17.79 14.85
C PHE A 27 16.81 18.72 15.63
N GLU A 28 16.73 18.77 16.97
CA GLU A 28 17.51 19.69 17.82
C GLU A 28 19.00 19.67 17.47
N ASP A 29 19.64 18.50 17.44
CA ASP A 29 21.06 18.37 17.13
C ASP A 29 21.40 18.76 15.69
N SER A 30 20.51 18.46 14.75
CA SER A 30 20.71 18.84 13.34
C SER A 30 20.55 20.34 13.14
N ILE A 31 19.63 20.98 13.87
CA ILE A 31 19.44 22.44 13.87
C ILE A 31 20.65 23.12 14.54
N LYS A 32 21.16 22.60 15.65
CA LYS A 32 22.37 23.12 16.32
C LYS A 32 23.59 23.02 15.41
N ARG A 33 23.73 21.92 14.67
CA ARG A 33 24.87 21.65 13.80
C ARG A 33 24.83 22.45 12.50
N ASP A 34 23.69 22.45 11.81
CA ASP A 34 23.57 22.95 10.43
C ASP A 34 22.88 24.31 10.34
N GLY A 35 22.24 24.77 11.42
CA GLY A 35 21.47 26.01 11.47
C GLY A 35 20.02 25.84 11.01
N LYS A 36 19.13 26.68 11.58
CA LYS A 36 17.69 26.62 11.30
C LYS A 36 17.37 26.82 9.82
N ASP A 37 17.97 27.81 9.18
CA ASP A 37 17.69 28.17 7.77
C ASP A 37 17.99 27.00 6.81
N VAL A 38 19.04 26.21 7.11
CA VAL A 38 19.42 25.03 6.32
C VAL A 38 18.40 23.90 6.49
N ILE A 39 17.95 23.67 7.73
CA ILE A 39 16.92 22.67 8.02
C ILE A 39 15.58 23.08 7.40
N GLU A 40 15.21 24.36 7.48
CA GLU A 40 14.00 24.93 6.89
C GLU A 40 13.99 24.80 5.36
N ALA A 41 15.11 25.08 4.69
CA ALA A 41 15.23 24.88 3.25
C ALA A 41 15.03 23.42 2.80
N LYS A 42 15.41 22.44 3.65
CA LYS A 42 15.30 21.01 3.34
C LYS A 42 13.96 20.40 3.74
N TYR A 43 13.42 20.79 4.90
CA TYR A 43 12.31 20.11 5.57
C TYR A 43 11.16 21.04 5.95
N GLY A 44 11.19 22.32 5.55
CA GLY A 44 10.16 23.31 5.92
C GLY A 44 8.74 22.87 5.57
N ASN A 45 8.54 22.20 4.42
CA ASN A 45 7.23 21.67 4.05
C ASN A 45 6.77 20.54 5.01
N LEU A 46 7.67 19.65 5.41
CA LEU A 46 7.37 18.60 6.40
C LEU A 46 6.96 19.23 7.73
N PHE A 47 7.70 20.24 8.19
CA PHE A 47 7.45 20.88 9.48
C PHE A 47 6.13 21.65 9.47
N GLN A 48 5.85 22.35 8.37
CA GLN A 48 4.57 23.04 8.19
C GLN A 48 3.38 22.06 8.14
N MET A 49 3.54 20.91 7.46
CA MET A 49 2.50 19.89 7.46
C MET A 49 2.25 19.33 8.85
N TYR A 50 3.32 19.06 9.61
CA TYR A 50 3.23 18.59 10.98
C TYR A 50 2.52 19.60 11.89
N GLU A 51 2.95 20.87 11.85
CA GLU A 51 2.33 21.96 12.63
C GLU A 51 0.84 22.12 12.32
N LYS A 52 0.43 21.99 11.05
CA LYS A 52 -0.99 22.06 10.68
C LYS A 52 -1.84 20.90 11.19
N ILE A 53 -1.25 19.72 11.38
CA ILE A 53 -1.99 18.50 11.76
C ILE A 53 -1.97 18.30 13.27
N VAL A 54 -0.83 18.59 13.91
CA VAL A 54 -0.55 18.27 15.32
C VAL A 54 -0.53 19.52 16.21
N ASP A 55 -0.47 20.72 15.62
CA ASP A 55 -0.37 22.02 16.33
C ASP A 55 0.91 22.15 17.18
N GLU A 56 1.99 21.51 16.72
CA GLU A 56 3.30 21.54 17.34
C GLU A 56 4.38 21.99 16.36
N ASN A 57 5.40 22.69 16.85
CA ASN A 57 6.45 23.26 16.03
C ASN A 57 7.73 22.40 16.05
N PRO A 58 8.08 21.69 14.95
CA PRO A 58 9.19 20.75 14.95
C PRO A 58 10.60 21.38 15.06
N TYR A 59 10.71 22.72 14.96
CA TYR A 59 11.96 23.41 15.28
C TYR A 59 12.20 23.52 16.79
N LYS A 60 11.19 23.23 17.62
CA LYS A 60 11.21 23.40 19.07
C LYS A 60 10.85 22.12 19.82
N THR A 61 9.95 21.32 19.29
CA THR A 61 9.51 20.06 19.90
C THR A 61 9.80 18.88 18.96
N PRO A 62 10.24 17.72 19.48
CA PRO A 62 10.44 16.53 18.66
C PRO A 62 9.10 16.04 18.06
N MET A 63 9.13 15.57 16.81
CA MET A 63 7.92 15.05 16.17
C MET A 63 7.63 13.63 16.62
N MET A 64 6.40 13.34 17.03
CA MET A 64 5.94 11.95 17.20
C MET A 64 5.71 11.30 15.83
N ILE A 65 6.41 10.19 15.58
CA ILE A 65 6.29 9.41 14.34
C ILE A 65 5.95 7.94 14.63
N TYR A 66 5.25 7.33 13.68
CA TYR A 66 4.78 5.95 13.73
C TYR A 66 5.31 5.17 12.52
N SER A 67 5.53 3.86 12.70
CA SER A 67 5.69 2.98 11.53
C SER A 67 4.34 2.83 10.84
N ALA A 68 4.35 2.82 9.50
CA ALA A 68 3.15 2.69 8.70
C ALA A 68 3.44 1.84 7.46
N ILE A 69 2.38 1.17 6.97
CA ILE A 69 2.42 0.50 5.66
C ILE A 69 2.55 1.60 4.61
N HIS A 70 3.54 1.46 3.72
CA HIS A 70 3.88 2.51 2.77
C HIS A 70 3.76 2.10 1.31
N TYR A 71 4.21 0.90 0.94
CA TYR A 71 4.25 0.45 -0.45
C TYR A 71 4.02 -1.06 -0.56
N THR A 72 3.34 -1.48 -1.62
CA THR A 72 3.11 -2.90 -1.93
C THR A 72 4.09 -3.36 -3.00
N MET A 73 5.05 -4.22 -2.63
CA MET A 73 6.03 -4.76 -3.59
C MET A 73 5.47 -5.95 -4.40
N GLY A 74 4.52 -6.69 -3.82
CA GLY A 74 3.81 -7.74 -4.55
C GLY A 74 2.78 -7.16 -5.49
N GLY A 75 2.15 -8.01 -6.30
CA GLY A 75 1.14 -7.57 -7.25
C GLY A 75 0.78 -8.67 -8.24
N VAL A 76 0.12 -8.28 -9.31
CA VAL A 76 -0.17 -9.20 -10.43
C VAL A 76 1.14 -9.59 -11.11
N TRP A 77 1.29 -10.87 -11.43
CA TRP A 77 2.40 -11.34 -12.24
C TRP A 77 2.28 -10.79 -13.66
N VAL A 78 3.38 -10.25 -14.19
CA VAL A 78 3.50 -9.77 -15.57
C VAL A 78 4.81 -10.23 -16.21
N ASP A 79 4.81 -10.35 -17.53
CA ASP A 79 6.02 -10.56 -18.33
C ASP A 79 6.79 -9.24 -18.59
N TYR A 80 7.87 -9.31 -19.37
CA TYR A 80 8.66 -8.12 -19.74
C TYR A 80 7.90 -7.10 -20.60
N ASN A 81 6.73 -7.48 -21.13
CA ASN A 81 5.86 -6.59 -21.89
C ASN A 81 4.78 -5.93 -21.03
N LEU A 82 4.78 -6.22 -19.72
CA LEU A 82 3.76 -5.82 -18.74
C LEU A 82 2.42 -6.54 -18.93
N MET A 83 2.38 -7.64 -19.69
CA MET A 83 1.19 -8.45 -19.86
C MET A 83 1.13 -9.53 -18.77
N SER A 84 -0.04 -9.68 -18.16
CA SER A 84 -0.28 -10.72 -17.17
C SER A 84 -0.34 -12.11 -17.81
N ASN A 85 -0.58 -13.15 -16.99
CA ASN A 85 -0.88 -14.49 -17.48
C ASN A 85 -2.27 -14.61 -18.16
N LEU A 86 -3.07 -13.54 -18.15
CA LEU A 86 -4.27 -13.40 -18.95
C LEU A 86 -3.96 -12.58 -20.20
N ASP A 87 -4.12 -13.19 -21.37
CA ASP A 87 -3.84 -12.53 -22.65
C ASP A 87 -4.66 -11.24 -22.81
N GLY A 88 -3.97 -10.18 -23.22
CA GLY A 88 -4.56 -8.84 -23.38
C GLY A 88 -4.79 -8.05 -22.10
N LEU A 89 -4.50 -8.60 -20.91
CA LEU A 89 -4.52 -7.85 -19.66
C LEU A 89 -3.11 -7.36 -19.29
N PHE A 90 -2.88 -6.05 -19.45
CA PHE A 90 -1.64 -5.39 -19.05
C PHE A 90 -1.76 -4.74 -17.66
N VAL A 91 -0.73 -4.85 -16.84
CA VAL A 91 -0.71 -4.31 -15.45
C VAL A 91 0.59 -3.56 -15.17
N LEU A 92 0.46 -2.35 -14.63
CA LEU A 92 1.55 -1.38 -14.53
C LEU A 92 1.71 -0.83 -13.11
N GLY A 93 2.92 -0.38 -12.78
CA GLY A 93 3.23 0.33 -11.54
C GLY A 93 3.07 -0.54 -10.30
N GLU A 94 2.62 0.07 -9.19
CA GLU A 94 2.47 -0.62 -7.90
C GLU A 94 1.47 -1.80 -7.94
N ALA A 95 0.66 -1.92 -8.99
CA ALA A 95 -0.24 -3.06 -9.16
C ALA A 95 0.46 -4.35 -9.62
N ASN A 96 1.66 -4.26 -10.19
CA ASN A 96 2.45 -5.42 -10.62
C ASN A 96 3.62 -5.71 -9.67
N PHE A 97 4.20 -6.91 -9.79
CA PHE A 97 5.23 -7.41 -8.86
C PHE A 97 6.69 -7.18 -9.30
N SER A 98 6.93 -6.69 -10.53
CA SER A 98 8.14 -7.07 -11.30
C SER A 98 9.45 -6.45 -10.82
N ASP A 99 9.43 -5.24 -10.25
CA ASP A 99 10.63 -4.40 -10.22
C ASP A 99 11.34 -4.30 -8.86
N HIS A 100 10.66 -4.63 -7.77
CA HIS A 100 11.14 -4.26 -6.42
C HIS A 100 11.60 -5.43 -5.56
N GLY A 101 11.43 -6.68 -6.02
CA GLY A 101 11.72 -7.86 -5.20
C GLY A 101 10.98 -7.82 -3.86
N THR A 102 11.67 -8.11 -2.76
CA THR A 102 11.09 -8.07 -1.40
C THR A 102 11.26 -6.74 -0.67
N ASN A 103 12.17 -5.88 -1.12
CA ASN A 103 12.41 -4.58 -0.51
C ASN A 103 12.76 -3.53 -1.58
N ARG A 104 11.94 -2.50 -1.65
CA ARG A 104 12.06 -1.42 -2.61
C ARG A 104 13.11 -0.39 -2.19
N LEU A 105 13.93 0.10 -3.12
CA LEU A 105 14.76 1.28 -2.92
C LEU A 105 13.93 2.58 -2.87
N GLY A 106 14.26 3.49 -1.96
CA GLY A 106 13.57 4.77 -1.83
C GLY A 106 13.42 5.51 -3.18
N ALA A 107 12.27 6.15 -3.40
CA ALA A 107 11.90 6.88 -4.63
C ALA A 107 11.76 6.06 -5.94
N SER A 108 12.03 4.75 -5.97
CA SER A 108 11.96 3.96 -7.21
C SER A 108 10.56 3.66 -7.79
N ALA A 109 9.46 3.79 -7.04
CA ALA A 109 8.11 3.43 -7.53
C ALA A 109 7.56 4.45 -8.51
N LEU A 110 7.85 5.73 -8.30
CA LEU A 110 7.51 6.76 -9.29
C LEU A 110 8.32 6.54 -10.56
N MET A 111 9.59 6.12 -10.42
CA MET A 111 10.39 5.73 -11.58
C MET A 111 9.84 4.49 -12.28
N GLN A 112 9.34 3.49 -11.55
CA GLN A 112 8.65 2.34 -12.12
C GLN A 112 7.40 2.78 -12.88
N GLY A 113 6.51 3.56 -12.26
CA GLY A 113 5.31 4.05 -12.94
C GLY A 113 5.63 4.84 -14.21
N LEU A 114 6.71 5.63 -14.20
CA LEU A 114 7.23 6.31 -15.39
C LEU A 114 7.79 5.31 -16.42
N ALA A 115 8.62 4.35 -16.01
CA ALA A 115 9.22 3.34 -16.87
C ALA A 115 8.14 2.49 -17.57
N ASP A 116 7.24 1.92 -16.78
CA ASP A 116 6.14 1.10 -17.25
C ASP A 116 5.24 1.88 -18.20
N GLY A 117 4.79 3.05 -17.76
CA GLY A 117 3.78 3.86 -18.46
C GLY A 117 4.31 4.62 -19.67
N TYR A 118 5.58 5.04 -19.65
CA TYR A 118 6.15 5.88 -20.71
C TYR A 118 7.09 5.12 -21.64
N TYR A 119 7.81 4.10 -21.17
CA TYR A 119 8.83 3.44 -22.00
C TYR A 119 8.41 2.06 -22.47
N VAL A 120 7.77 1.27 -21.61
CA VAL A 120 7.47 -0.14 -21.93
C VAL A 120 6.10 -0.26 -22.60
N ILE A 121 5.02 0.15 -21.93
CA ILE A 121 3.66 -0.12 -22.42
C ILE A 121 3.39 0.53 -23.77
N LEU A 122 3.97 1.72 -24.04
CA LEU A 122 3.77 2.45 -25.29
C LEU A 122 4.16 1.62 -26.52
N VAL A 123 5.19 0.78 -26.41
CA VAL A 123 5.66 -0.05 -27.53
C VAL A 123 5.08 -1.47 -27.50
N THR A 124 4.71 -1.99 -26.32
CA THR A 124 4.24 -3.39 -26.18
C THR A 124 2.75 -3.53 -26.46
N ILE A 125 1.92 -2.62 -25.93
CA ILE A 125 0.47 -2.69 -26.16
C ILE A 125 0.13 -2.47 -27.64
N GLY A 126 0.87 -1.59 -28.31
CA GLY A 126 0.71 -1.34 -29.74
C GLY A 126 1.00 -2.59 -30.57
N GLY A 127 2.06 -3.33 -30.22
CA GLY A 127 2.39 -4.62 -30.86
C GLY A 127 1.29 -5.67 -30.66
N TYR A 128 0.74 -5.77 -29.45
CA TYR A 128 -0.39 -6.65 -29.15
C TYR A 128 -1.63 -6.26 -29.97
N LEU A 129 -2.06 -5.00 -29.90
CA LEU A 129 -3.24 -4.50 -30.60
C LEU A 129 -3.13 -4.61 -32.13
N ALA A 130 -1.92 -4.46 -32.69
CA ALA A 130 -1.69 -4.61 -34.13
C ALA A 130 -1.84 -6.07 -34.61
N GLY A 131 -1.61 -7.04 -33.73
CA GLY A 131 -1.80 -8.47 -34.01
C GLY A 131 -3.24 -8.95 -33.86
N LEU A 132 -4.13 -8.14 -33.27
CA LEU A 132 -5.53 -8.50 -33.11
C LEU A 132 -6.32 -8.29 -34.41
N GLU A 133 -7.22 -9.24 -34.69
CA GLU A 133 -8.24 -9.01 -35.69
C GLU A 133 -9.20 -7.91 -35.20
N LYS A 134 -9.37 -6.87 -36.01
CA LYS A 134 -10.32 -5.79 -35.74
C LYS A 134 -11.72 -6.34 -35.91
N THR A 135 -12.31 -6.78 -34.82
CA THR A 135 -13.70 -7.23 -34.73
C THR A 135 -14.51 -6.22 -33.93
N ASP A 136 -15.80 -6.11 -34.23
CA ASP A 136 -16.69 -5.26 -33.46
C ASP A 136 -16.84 -5.82 -32.05
N VAL A 137 -16.53 -4.99 -31.05
CA VAL A 137 -16.76 -5.32 -29.64
C VAL A 137 -18.25 -5.16 -29.36
N THR A 138 -18.95 -6.26 -29.16
CA THR A 138 -20.39 -6.28 -28.85
C THR A 138 -20.65 -6.93 -27.50
N THR A 139 -21.84 -6.68 -26.94
CA THR A 139 -22.29 -7.26 -25.67
C THR A 139 -23.02 -8.59 -25.83
N GLU A 140 -23.11 -9.11 -27.06
CA GLU A 140 -23.90 -10.29 -27.39
C GLU A 140 -23.21 -11.62 -27.01
N HIS A 141 -21.90 -11.58 -26.75
CA HIS A 141 -21.15 -12.76 -26.35
C HIS A 141 -21.64 -13.29 -25.00
N SER A 142 -21.83 -14.61 -24.87
CA SER A 142 -22.37 -15.24 -23.65
C SER A 142 -21.56 -14.88 -22.40
N SER A 143 -20.23 -14.86 -22.50
CA SER A 143 -19.33 -14.47 -21.40
C SER A 143 -19.55 -13.03 -20.90
N PHE A 144 -19.97 -12.11 -21.77
CA PHE A 144 -20.31 -10.74 -21.34
C PHE A 144 -21.55 -10.77 -20.46
N LYS A 145 -22.62 -11.46 -20.93
CA LYS A 145 -23.86 -11.61 -20.18
C LYS A 145 -23.64 -12.32 -18.84
N GLU A 146 -22.89 -13.41 -18.84
CA GLU A 146 -22.51 -14.16 -17.62
C GLU A 146 -21.78 -13.27 -16.62
N SER A 147 -20.83 -12.45 -17.07
CA SER A 147 -20.09 -11.52 -16.21
C SER A 147 -21.02 -10.44 -15.61
N VAL A 148 -21.93 -9.89 -16.40
CA VAL A 148 -22.92 -8.91 -15.93
C VAL A 148 -23.85 -9.53 -14.89
N ASP A 149 -24.36 -10.73 -15.17
CA ASP A 149 -25.28 -11.43 -14.27
C ASP A 149 -24.57 -11.82 -12.96
N PHE A 150 -23.33 -12.29 -13.02
CA PHE A 150 -22.48 -12.58 -11.85
C PHE A 150 -22.33 -11.34 -10.94
N VAL A 151 -21.99 -10.18 -11.51
CA VAL A 151 -21.81 -8.94 -10.73
C VAL A 151 -23.15 -8.47 -10.13
N LYS A 152 -24.24 -8.54 -10.90
CA LYS A 152 -25.58 -8.17 -10.42
C LYS A 152 -26.05 -9.07 -9.29
N GLU A 153 -25.88 -10.38 -9.43
CA GLU A 153 -26.27 -11.35 -8.41
C GLU A 153 -25.45 -11.14 -7.13
N ARG A 154 -24.11 -11.03 -7.25
CA ARG A 154 -23.23 -10.80 -6.11
C ARG A 154 -23.60 -9.51 -5.37
N THR A 155 -23.82 -8.42 -6.09
CA THR A 155 -24.22 -7.13 -5.53
C THR A 155 -25.58 -7.25 -4.83
N SER A 156 -26.59 -7.81 -5.50
CA SER A 156 -27.94 -7.98 -4.93
C SER A 156 -27.91 -8.84 -3.67
N LYS A 157 -27.12 -9.92 -3.68
CA LYS A 157 -26.89 -10.77 -2.51
C LYS A 157 -26.34 -9.95 -1.36
N LEU A 158 -25.27 -9.18 -1.57
CA LEU A 158 -24.66 -8.34 -0.53
C LEU A 158 -25.67 -7.34 0.07
N PHE A 159 -26.47 -6.66 -0.76
CA PHE A 159 -27.50 -5.72 -0.29
C PHE A 159 -28.67 -6.41 0.44
N SER A 160 -28.98 -7.67 0.11
CA SER A 160 -30.05 -8.42 0.76
C SER A 160 -29.69 -8.93 2.15
N ILE A 161 -28.39 -8.98 2.48
CA ILE A 161 -27.92 -9.47 3.78
C ILE A 161 -28.30 -8.48 4.88
N LYS A 162 -29.22 -8.91 5.76
CA LYS A 162 -29.62 -8.18 6.97
C LYS A 162 -28.74 -8.52 8.16
N GLY A 163 -27.42 -8.39 7.97
CA GLY A 163 -26.42 -8.66 8.98
C GLY A 163 -26.43 -7.64 10.13
N LYS A 164 -25.71 -7.96 11.21
CA LYS A 164 -25.53 -7.06 12.37
C LYS A 164 -24.21 -6.28 12.34
N LYS A 165 -23.34 -6.58 11.37
CA LYS A 165 -22.00 -6.02 11.24
C LYS A 165 -21.97 -5.05 10.06
N THR A 166 -21.25 -3.96 10.23
CA THR A 166 -21.03 -2.94 9.21
C THR A 166 -19.77 -3.24 8.41
N VAL A 167 -19.64 -2.62 7.23
CA VAL A 167 -18.39 -2.67 6.44
C VAL A 167 -17.19 -2.16 7.24
N ALA A 168 -17.40 -1.14 8.07
CA ALA A 168 -16.36 -0.59 8.95
C ALA A 168 -15.90 -1.61 10.00
N ASP A 169 -16.81 -2.46 10.51
CA ASP A 169 -16.42 -3.52 11.45
C ASP A 169 -15.46 -4.50 10.78
N PHE A 170 -15.78 -4.97 9.56
CA PHE A 170 -14.89 -5.87 8.82
C PHE A 170 -13.55 -5.22 8.47
N HIS A 171 -13.56 -3.96 8.02
CA HIS A 171 -12.33 -3.23 7.71
C HIS A 171 -11.43 -3.07 8.93
N ARG A 172 -11.99 -2.73 10.10
CA ARG A 172 -11.22 -2.60 11.35
C ARG A 172 -10.68 -3.95 11.81
N THR A 173 -11.52 -4.99 11.86
CA THR A 173 -11.09 -6.32 12.28
C THR A 173 -10.00 -6.88 11.37
N LEU A 174 -10.13 -6.72 10.04
CA LEU A 174 -9.09 -7.13 9.12
C LEU A 174 -7.82 -6.29 9.31
N GLY A 175 -7.95 -4.97 9.47
CA GLY A 175 -6.82 -4.08 9.73
C GLY A 175 -6.05 -4.44 10.99
N GLU A 176 -6.76 -4.77 12.09
CA GLU A 176 -6.17 -5.24 13.35
C GLU A 176 -5.39 -6.54 13.15
N ILE A 177 -5.99 -7.54 12.48
CA ILE A 177 -5.30 -8.80 12.15
C ILE A 177 -4.01 -8.53 11.36
N MET A 178 -4.10 -7.72 10.30
CA MET A 178 -2.94 -7.40 9.47
C MET A 178 -1.86 -6.64 10.25
N TRP A 179 -2.25 -5.76 11.16
CA TRP A 179 -1.34 -4.96 11.98
C TRP A 179 -0.62 -5.79 13.06
N ASP A 180 -1.34 -6.72 13.68
CA ASP A 180 -0.80 -7.53 14.77
C ASP A 180 0.05 -8.70 14.25
N HIS A 181 -0.29 -9.23 13.08
CA HIS A 181 0.29 -10.47 12.58
C HIS A 181 1.14 -10.33 11.32
N CYS A 182 0.83 -9.38 10.43
CA CYS A 182 1.54 -9.19 9.16
C CYS A 182 2.49 -7.97 9.19
N GLY A 183 2.87 -7.52 10.39
CA GLY A 183 3.80 -6.42 10.61
C GLY A 183 5.27 -6.74 10.28
N MET A 184 6.18 -5.93 10.83
CA MET A 184 7.63 -6.00 10.55
C MET A 184 8.29 -7.28 11.06
N ALA A 185 7.93 -7.72 12.28
CA ALA A 185 8.36 -8.99 12.84
C ALA A 185 7.22 -10.00 12.74
N ARG A 186 7.52 -11.21 12.26
CA ARG A 186 6.55 -12.30 12.05
C ARG A 186 7.10 -13.60 12.62
N ASN A 187 6.20 -14.52 12.98
CA ASN A 187 6.58 -15.86 13.40
C ASN A 187 5.60 -16.91 12.84
N ASP A 188 6.11 -18.12 12.61
CA ASP A 188 5.36 -19.21 11.98
C ASP A 188 4.12 -19.65 12.78
N LYS A 189 4.05 -19.34 14.09
CA LYS A 189 2.90 -19.70 14.94
C LYS A 189 1.70 -18.77 14.76
N GLY A 190 1.92 -17.54 14.28
CA GLY A 190 0.84 -16.60 13.92
C GLY A 190 0.21 -16.97 12.58
N ASP A 191 1.05 -17.10 11.54
CA ASP A 191 0.63 -17.17 10.13
C ASP A 191 -0.41 -18.27 9.82
N ASP A 192 -0.27 -19.47 10.40
CA ASP A 192 -1.22 -20.57 10.19
C ASP A 192 -2.61 -20.27 10.77
N SER A 193 -2.65 -19.65 11.96
CA SER A 193 -3.90 -19.29 12.64
C SER A 193 -4.61 -18.09 11.99
N ASP A 194 -3.83 -17.20 11.36
CA ASP A 194 -4.30 -15.98 10.71
C ASP A 194 -4.94 -16.25 9.36
N SER A 195 -4.42 -17.26 8.64
CA SER A 195 -5.05 -17.76 7.42
C SER A 195 -6.50 -18.22 7.67
N ASP A 196 -6.77 -18.75 8.86
CA ASP A 196 -8.10 -19.23 9.26
C ASP A 196 -8.98 -18.12 9.85
N LEU A 197 -8.41 -17.08 10.45
CA LEU A 197 -9.13 -15.88 10.90
C LEU A 197 -9.62 -15.04 9.71
N CYS A 198 -8.78 -14.84 8.69
CA CYS A 198 -9.17 -14.18 7.44
C CYS A 198 -10.33 -14.92 6.74
N LYS A 199 -10.29 -16.26 6.70
CA LYS A 199 -11.39 -17.09 6.16
C LYS A 199 -12.68 -16.99 6.98
N LYS A 200 -12.59 -16.80 8.31
CA LYS A 200 -13.76 -16.64 9.20
C LYS A 200 -14.40 -15.25 9.09
N SER A 201 -13.62 -14.20 8.87
CA SER A 201 -14.14 -12.82 8.67
C SER A 201 -14.91 -12.63 7.36
N SER A 202 -14.73 -13.54 6.39
CA SER A 202 -15.44 -13.56 5.11
C SER A 202 -16.79 -14.32 5.14
N LYS A 203 -17.24 -14.80 6.32
CA LYS A 203 -18.54 -15.47 6.52
C LYS A 203 -19.49 -14.59 7.32
#